data_AF-M6Q9D7-F1
#
_entry.id   AF-M6Q9D7-F1
#
_cell.length_a   1.000
_cell.length_b   1.000
_cell.length_c   1.000
_cell.angle_alpha   90.00
_cell.angle_beta   90.00
_cell.angle_gamma   90.00
#
_symmetry.space_group_name_H-M   'P 1'
#
loop_
_entity.id
_entity.type
_entity.pdbx_description
1 polymer ?
#
loop_
_entity_poly.entity_id
_entity_poly.type
_entity_poly.pdbx_seq_one_letter_code
_entity_poly.pdbx_strand_id
1 'polypeptide(L)'
;MNTTVQELDLTYFVHLPFDLGICNSVVQYIKGDLRPVFEKLHKIVKYLYFSVPTKEDYIRMKKDISFEDPYAYVRTKKQYLKVIEPYFRRVGFNFLESRLVGDSRFTDELFKDE
;
A
#
# COMPACT_ATOMS: atom_id res chain seq x y z
N MET A 1 -21.19 -17.31 -6.66
CA MET A 1 -21.35 -16.07 -5.87
C MET A 1 -20.40 -15.06 -6.46
N ASN A 2 -20.90 -14.12 -7.26
CA ASN A 2 -20.10 -13.06 -7.86
C ASN A 2 -20.19 -11.83 -6.96
N THR A 3 -19.46 -11.85 -5.85
CA THR A 3 -19.43 -10.69 -4.95
C THR A 3 -18.57 -9.62 -5.62
N THR A 4 -19.20 -8.66 -6.30
CA THR A 4 -18.51 -7.51 -6.86
C THR A 4 -18.26 -6.47 -5.78
N VAL A 5 -17.19 -5.68 -5.91
CA VAL A 5 -16.86 -4.55 -5.01
C VAL A 5 -18.02 -3.55 -4.89
N GLN A 6 -18.96 -3.56 -5.85
CA GLN A 6 -20.16 -2.73 -5.87
C GLN A 6 -21.20 -3.12 -4.81
N GLU A 7 -21.15 -4.35 -4.27
CA GLU A 7 -22.04 -4.83 -3.20
C GLU A 7 -21.48 -4.59 -1.79
N LEU A 8 -20.27 -4.02 -1.67
CA LEU A 8 -19.68 -3.63 -0.38
C LEU A 8 -20.28 -2.30 0.08
N ASP A 9 -21.51 -2.36 0.60
CA ASP A 9 -22.11 -1.23 1.28
C ASP A 9 -21.33 -0.95 2.57
N LEU A 10 -20.65 0.21 2.58
CA LEU A 10 -19.77 0.65 3.66
C LEU A 10 -20.51 0.82 5.00
N THR A 11 -21.84 0.93 4.98
CA THR A 11 -22.66 1.05 6.19
C THR A 11 -22.71 -0.21 7.04
N TYR A 12 -22.40 -1.38 6.47
CA TYR A 12 -22.34 -2.65 7.20
C TYR A 12 -21.00 -2.89 7.91
N PHE A 13 -20.00 -2.04 7.66
CA PHE A 13 -18.69 -2.17 8.28
C PHE A 13 -18.59 -1.28 9.53
N VAL A 14 -18.98 -1.86 10.67
CA VAL A 14 -18.80 -1.28 12.01
C VAL A 14 -17.31 -1.23 12.41
N HIS A 15 -16.47 -2.04 11.74
CA HIS A 15 -15.01 -2.11 11.85
C HIS A 15 -14.38 -2.19 10.45
N LEU A 16 -13.06 -1.96 10.32
CA LEU A 16 -12.34 -2.09 9.04
C LEU A 16 -12.72 -3.41 8.34
N PRO A 17 -13.31 -3.38 7.12
CA PRO A 17 -13.94 -4.54 6.50
C PRO A 17 -13.05 -5.76 6.33
N PHE A 18 -11.79 -5.53 5.99
CA PHE A 18 -10.84 -6.58 5.62
C PHE A 18 -9.59 -6.50 6.46
N ASP A 19 -9.11 -7.64 6.93
CA ASP A 19 -7.85 -7.69 7.67
C ASP A 19 -6.65 -7.38 6.76
N LEU A 20 -6.64 -7.84 5.51
CA LEU A 20 -5.52 -7.68 4.58
C LEU A 20 -5.97 -7.28 3.18
N GLY A 21 -5.39 -6.20 2.66
CA GLY A 21 -5.38 -5.85 1.25
C GLY A 21 -4.01 -6.11 0.62
N ILE A 22 -4.00 -6.45 -0.67
CA ILE A 22 -2.77 -6.58 -1.47
C ILE A 22 -2.81 -5.53 -2.58
N CYS A 23 -1.83 -4.64 -2.57
CA CYS A 23 -1.64 -3.60 -3.57
C CYS A 23 -0.20 -3.66 -4.08
N ASN A 24 0.02 -4.57 -5.03
CA ASN A 24 1.33 -4.89 -5.56
C ASN A 24 1.48 -4.35 -6.98
N SER A 25 2.40 -3.42 -7.19
CA SER A 25 2.83 -2.97 -8.51
C SER A 25 1.68 -2.47 -9.40
N VAL A 26 0.72 -1.76 -8.81
CA VAL A 26 -0.40 -1.12 -9.55
C VAL A 26 -0.47 0.40 -9.38
N VAL A 27 0.01 0.94 -8.26
CA VAL A 27 -0.14 2.37 -7.95
C VAL A 27 0.70 3.26 -8.87
N GLN A 28 1.77 2.74 -9.47
CA GLN A 28 2.57 3.49 -10.43
C GLN A 28 1.77 3.90 -11.69
N TYR A 29 0.66 3.23 -12.01
CA TYR A 29 -0.18 3.56 -13.16
C TYR A 29 -1.22 4.65 -12.88
N ILE A 30 -1.36 5.08 -11.62
CA ILE A 30 -2.32 6.12 -11.26
C ILE A 30 -1.67 7.49 -11.48
N LYS A 31 -2.26 8.29 -12.37
CA LYS A 31 -1.84 9.68 -12.63
C LYS A 31 -2.29 10.60 -11.50
N GLY A 32 -1.46 11.57 -11.16
CA GLY A 32 -1.83 12.65 -10.24
C GLY A 32 -1.66 12.29 -8.76
N ASP A 33 -2.57 12.82 -7.94
CA ASP A 33 -2.52 12.72 -6.48
C ASP A 33 -3.01 11.35 -5.99
N LEU A 34 -2.19 10.71 -5.17
CA LEU A 34 -2.46 9.38 -4.62
C LEU A 34 -3.16 9.42 -3.26
N ARG A 35 -3.31 10.60 -2.63
CA ARG A 35 -3.95 10.73 -1.31
C ARG A 35 -5.35 10.11 -1.26
N PRO A 36 -6.26 10.34 -2.24
CA PRO A 36 -7.59 9.74 -2.21
C PRO A 36 -7.56 8.20 -2.26
N VAL A 37 -6.54 7.62 -2.91
CA VAL A 37 -6.37 6.16 -3.00
C VAL A 37 -6.03 5.60 -1.63
N PHE A 38 -5.02 6.16 -0.96
CA PHE A 38 -4.60 5.68 0.36
C PHE A 38 -5.63 5.99 1.45
N GLU A 39 -6.32 7.12 1.37
CA GLU A 39 -7.45 7.42 2.26
C GLU A 39 -8.55 6.36 2.17
N LYS A 40 -8.93 5.96 0.95
CA LYS A 40 -9.96 4.96 0.74
C LYS A 40 -9.49 3.58 1.23
N LEU A 41 -8.28 3.16 0.87
CA LEU A 41 -7.73 1.88 1.32
C LEU A 41 -7.66 1.78 2.86
N HIS A 42 -7.23 2.86 3.51
CA HIS A 42 -7.10 2.95 4.96
C HIS A 42 -8.41 2.74 5.73
N LYS A 43 -9.55 3.13 5.13
CA LYS A 43 -10.90 2.90 5.67
C LYS A 43 -11.44 1.50 5.39
N ILE A 44 -10.80 0.75 4.49
CA ILE A 44 -11.28 -0.54 4.00
C ILE A 44 -10.46 -1.70 4.59
N VAL A 45 -9.15 -1.50 4.80
CA VAL A 45 -8.25 -2.58 5.25
C VAL A 45 -7.57 -2.23 6.56
N LYS A 46 -7.40 -3.25 7.42
CA LYS A 46 -6.56 -3.20 8.62
C LYS A 46 -5.08 -3.18 8.25
N TYR A 47 -4.69 -4.07 7.34
CA TYR A 47 -3.34 -4.20 6.82
C TYR A 47 -3.32 -4.09 5.31
N LEU A 48 -2.26 -3.50 4.78
CA LEU A 48 -2.01 -3.40 3.35
C LEU A 48 -0.61 -3.94 3.09
N TYR A 49 -0.53 -5.07 2.38
CA TYR A 49 0.68 -5.42 1.67
C TYR A 49 0.83 -4.46 0.50
N PHE A 50 1.90 -3.67 0.51
CA PHE A 50 2.14 -2.64 -0.50
C PHE A 50 3.54 -2.76 -1.08
N SER A 51 3.60 -2.82 -2.40
CA SER A 51 4.84 -2.73 -3.16
C SER A 51 4.64 -1.86 -4.39
N VAL A 52 5.62 -1.01 -4.66
CA VAL A 52 5.62 -0.13 -5.82
C VAL A 52 7.07 0.14 -6.22
N PRO A 53 7.42 0.12 -7.52
CA PRO A 53 8.74 0.50 -7.96
C PRO A 53 8.97 2.00 -7.71
N THR A 54 10.11 2.32 -7.11
CA THR A 54 10.59 3.70 -6.96
C THR A 54 11.40 4.13 -8.18
N LYS A 55 11.67 5.44 -8.29
CA LYS A 55 12.57 5.99 -9.32
C LYS A 55 13.92 5.27 -9.34
N GLU A 56 14.49 5.01 -8.17
CA GLU A 56 15.75 4.33 -7.98
C GLU A 56 15.67 2.86 -8.44
N ASP A 57 14.54 2.18 -8.21
CA ASP A 57 14.30 0.84 -8.73
C ASP A 57 14.26 0.83 -10.27
N TYR A 58 13.57 1.79 -10.89
CA TYR A 58 13.56 1.91 -12.36
C TYR A 58 14.94 2.19 -12.94
N ILE A 59 15.76 3.03 -12.29
CA ILE A 59 17.15 3.29 -12.71
C ILE A 59 17.95 1.98 -12.68
N ARG A 60 17.81 1.20 -11.60
CA ARG A 60 18.47 -0.10 -11.47
C ARG A 60 17.96 -1.11 -12.51
N MET A 61 16.65 -1.22 -12.70
CA MET A 61 16.03 -2.12 -13.68
C MET A 61 16.44 -1.78 -15.12
N LYS A 62 16.52 -0.50 -15.47
CA LYS A 62 17.02 -0.07 -16.78
C LYS A 62 18.49 -0.44 -16.96
N LYS A 63 19.32 -0.26 -15.94
CA LYS A 63 20.75 -0.59 -15.98
C LYS A 63 20.99 -2.10 -16.08
N ASP A 64 20.32 -2.88 -15.24
CA ASP A 64 20.66 -4.29 -15.02
C ASP A 64 19.96 -5.22 -16.01
N ILE A 65 18.74 -4.86 -16.45
CA ILE A 65 17.91 -5.71 -17.32
C ILE A 65 17.29 -4.97 -18.51
N SER A 66 17.70 -3.73 -18.80
CA SER A 66 17.15 -2.90 -19.90
C SER A 66 15.62 -2.74 -19.87
N PHE A 67 15.03 -2.82 -18.68
CA PHE A 67 13.58 -2.70 -18.52
C PHE A 67 13.15 -1.23 -18.52
N GLU A 68 12.10 -0.93 -19.29
CA GLU A 68 11.45 0.39 -19.34
C GLU A 68 9.93 0.22 -19.27
N ASP A 69 9.28 1.06 -18.45
CA ASP A 69 7.81 1.14 -18.37
C ASP A 69 7.36 2.56 -18.73
N PRO A 70 6.90 2.79 -19.98
CA PRO A 70 6.49 4.11 -20.42
C PRO A 70 5.14 4.56 -19.83
N TYR A 71 4.37 3.65 -19.23
CA TYR A 71 3.06 3.93 -18.66
C TYR A 71 3.13 4.25 -17.16
N ALA A 72 4.26 3.96 -16.52
CA ALA A 72 4.46 4.24 -15.11
C ALA A 72 4.72 5.73 -14.84
N TYR A 73 3.92 6.28 -13.91
CA TYR A 73 4.20 7.56 -13.29
C TYR A 73 5.26 7.39 -12.20
N VAL A 74 6.52 7.52 -12.61
CA VAL A 74 7.71 7.35 -11.76
C VAL A 74 7.72 8.35 -10.60
N ARG A 75 7.87 7.84 -9.37
CA ARG A 75 7.92 8.62 -8.13
C ARG A 75 9.07 8.17 -7.25
N THR A 76 9.63 9.09 -6.48
CA THR A 76 10.66 8.80 -5.47
C THR A 76 10.04 8.18 -4.23
N LYS A 77 10.86 7.48 -3.43
CA LYS A 77 10.46 6.98 -2.11
C LYS A 77 9.82 8.08 -1.24
N LYS A 78 10.40 9.29 -1.22
CA LYS A 78 9.89 10.42 -0.43
C LYS A 78 8.49 10.86 -0.88
N GLN A 79 8.21 10.83 -2.18
CA GLN A 79 6.90 11.18 -2.71
C GLN A 79 5.83 10.15 -2.28
N TYR A 80 6.14 8.86 -2.34
CA TYR A 80 5.24 7.81 -1.85
C TYR A 80 5.01 7.91 -0.33
N LEU A 81 6.07 8.06 0.46
CA LEU A 81 5.94 8.16 1.92
C LEU A 81 5.04 9.34 2.33
N LYS A 82 5.22 10.51 1.69
CA LYS A 82 4.40 11.71 1.98
C LYS A 82 2.89 11.48 1.81
N VAL A 83 2.47 10.61 0.88
CA VAL A 83 1.05 10.33 0.63
C VAL A 83 0.52 9.13 1.42
N ILE A 84 1.40 8.23 1.87
CA ILE A 84 1.05 7.02 2.64
C ILE A 84 0.99 7.31 4.13
N GLU A 85 1.98 8.03 4.66
CA GLU A 85 2.18 8.26 6.10
C GLU A 85 0.98 8.83 6.86
N PRO A 86 0.13 9.71 6.30
CA PRO A 86 -1.07 10.19 6.99
C PRO A 86 -2.10 9.10 7.29
N TYR A 87 -2.08 7.99 6.54
CA TYR A 87 -3.11 6.96 6.58
C TYR A 87 -2.58 5.63 7.13
N PHE A 88 -1.35 5.28 6.79
CA PHE A 88 -0.74 4.04 7.22
C PHE A 88 0.54 4.28 8.00
N ARG A 89 0.81 3.39 8.96
CA ARG A 89 2.11 3.24 9.62
C ARG A 89 2.80 2.00 9.08
N ARG A 90 4.11 2.07 8.82
CA ARG A 90 4.88 0.91 8.37
C ARG A 90 5.19 0.01 9.57
N VAL A 91 4.81 -1.26 9.48
CA VAL A 91 5.03 -2.27 10.52
C VAL A 91 5.89 -3.44 10.03
N GLY A 92 6.27 -3.45 8.75
CA GLY A 92 7.15 -4.46 8.17
C GLY A 92 7.71 -4.06 6.80
N PHE A 93 8.44 -4.95 6.13
CA PHE A 93 9.17 -4.62 4.91
C PHE A 93 8.26 -4.08 3.80
N ASN A 94 7.09 -4.71 3.59
CA ASN A 94 6.03 -4.27 2.67
C ASN A 94 4.66 -4.19 3.37
N PHE A 95 4.65 -4.12 4.70
CA PHE A 95 3.44 -4.23 5.48
C PHE A 95 3.10 -2.88 6.12
N LEU A 96 1.91 -2.41 5.79
CA LEU A 96 1.36 -1.13 6.23
C LEU A 96 0.14 -1.41 7.09
N GLU A 97 0.09 -0.84 8.30
CA GLU A 97 -1.07 -0.93 9.19
C GLU A 97 -1.86 0.37 9.13
N SER A 98 -3.18 0.24 8.99
CA SER A 98 -4.09 1.37 9.00
C SER A 98 -4.01 2.11 10.34
N ARG A 99 -3.90 3.44 10.30
CA ARG A 99 -3.93 4.28 11.51
C ARG A 99 -5.27 4.31 12.25
N LEU A 100 -6.35 3.76 11.66
CA LEU A 100 -7.63 3.56 12.36
C LEU A 100 -7.55 2.40 13.35
N VAL A 101 -6.52 1.55 13.24
CA VAL A 101 -6.20 0.54 14.24
C VAL A 101 -5.55 1.25 15.43
N GLY A 102 -6.26 1.32 16.57
CA GLY A 102 -5.81 2.03 17.77
C GLY A 102 -4.45 1.54 18.29
N ASP A 103 -4.39 0.31 18.80
CA ASP A 103 -3.18 -0.24 19.40
C ASP A 103 -2.48 -1.22 18.44
N SER A 104 -1.36 -0.80 17.86
CA SER A 104 -0.49 -1.72 17.12
C SER A 104 0.11 -2.73 18.09
N ARG A 105 -0.10 -4.03 17.82
CA ARG A 105 0.45 -5.13 18.63
C ARG A 105 1.57 -5.88 17.93
N PHE A 106 2.13 -5.34 16.85
CA PHE A 106 3.22 -6.02 16.17
C PHE A 106 4.47 -6.06 17.05
N THR A 107 4.82 -7.27 17.44
CA THR A 107 6.12 -7.65 17.97
C THR A 107 6.67 -8.74 17.06
N ASP A 108 7.74 -8.43 16.33
CA ASP A 108 8.33 -9.36 15.36
C ASP A 108 9.20 -10.42 16.05
N GLU A 109 8.75 -11.02 17.15
CA GLU A 109 9.54 -11.99 17.92
C GLU A 109 9.99 -13.18 17.06
N LEU A 110 9.12 -13.64 16.16
CA LEU A 110 9.42 -14.70 15.19
C LEU A 110 10.54 -14.35 14.19
N PHE A 111 10.80 -13.06 13.96
CA PHE A 111 11.76 -12.56 12.96
C PHE A 111 12.92 -11.77 13.56
N LYS A 112 13.07 -11.78 14.89
CA LYS A 112 14.28 -11.29 15.55
C LYS A 112 15.33 -12.39 15.47
N ASP A 113 16.50 -12.06 14.95
CA ASP A 113 17.66 -12.96 15.02
C ASP A 113 18.00 -13.20 16.51
N GLU A 114 18.31 -14.46 16.88
CA GLU A 114 18.81 -14.84 18.23
C GLU A 114 20.18 -14.24 18.54
#